data_AF-A0A074Y7T8-F1
#
_entry.id   AF-A0A074Y7T8-F1
#
_cell.length_a   1.000
_cell.length_b   1.000
_cell.length_c   1.000
_cell.angle_alpha   90.00
_cell.angle_beta   90.00
_cell.angle_gamma   90.00
#
_symmetry.space_group_name_H-M   'P 1'
#
loop_
_entity.id
_entity.type
_entity.pdbx_description
1 polymer ?
#
loop_
_entity_poly.entity_id
_entity_poly.type
_entity_poly.pdbx_seq_one_letter_code
_entity_poly.pdbx_strand_id
1 'polypeptide(L)'
;AVVFVRFMRSRTLDNASPRVVMIGVDGVEARGLTLLNSLQPYGVDTSIIIRRQGRTEPSTTNTAVIKMYERAGQNRIILVPGANA
;
A
#
# COMPACT_ATOMS: atom_id res chain seq x y z
N ALA A 1 -4.08 5.53 -5.29
CA ALA A 1 -4.02 5.36 -3.82
C ALA A 1 -3.03 6.39 -3.29
N VAL A 2 -3.47 7.26 -2.39
CA VAL A 2 -2.61 8.23 -1.71
C VAL A 2 -2.15 7.57 -0.42
N VAL A 3 -0.84 7.45 -0.22
CA VAL A 3 -0.28 6.94 1.04
C VAL A 3 -0.19 8.13 2.00
N PHE A 4 -1.00 8.11 3.06
CA PHE A 4 -0.92 9.10 4.13
C PHE A 4 0.06 8.59 5.19
N VAL A 5 1.21 9.26 5.32
CA VAL A 5 2.19 8.97 6.38
C VAL A 5 1.99 9.97 7.52
N ARG A 6 1.62 9.50 8.70
CA ARG A 6 1.51 10.33 9.91
C ARG A 6 2.79 10.23 10.73
N PHE A 7 3.56 11.31 10.83
CA PHE A 7 4.72 11.40 11.73
C PHE A 7 4.26 11.89 13.11
N MET A 8 4.56 11.14 14.17
CA MET A 8 4.43 11.62 15.56
C MET A 8 5.83 11.83 16.14
N ARG A 9 6.14 13.05 16.59
CA ARG A 9 7.41 13.41 17.25
C ARG A 9 7.32 13.08 18.75
N SER A 10 8.16 12.18 19.23
CA SER A 10 8.44 12.02 20.67
C SER A 10 9.72 12.78 21.03
N ARG A 11 9.73 13.49 22.17
CA ARG A 11 10.81 14.44 22.57
C ARG A 11 12.02 13.78 23.28
N THR A 12 12.08 12.45 23.34
CA THR A 12 13.23 11.70 23.90
C THR A 12 13.90 10.93 22.78
N LEU A 13 15.03 11.43 22.28
CA LEU A 13 15.69 11.00 21.03
C LEU A 13 16.94 10.14 21.25
N ASP A 14 16.95 9.29 22.27
CA ASP A 14 17.84 8.13 22.27
C ASP A 14 17.04 6.96 21.65
N ASN A 15 17.28 6.68 20.36
CA ASN A 15 16.66 5.58 19.57
C ASN A 15 15.20 5.76 19.09
N ALA A 16 14.72 6.97 18.83
CA ALA A 16 13.37 7.15 18.29
C ALA A 16 13.29 6.85 16.77
N SER A 17 13.07 5.60 16.39
CA SER A 17 12.62 5.26 15.04
C SER A 17 11.12 5.58 14.89
N PRO A 18 10.69 6.23 13.80
CA PRO A 18 9.28 6.51 13.59
C PRO A 18 8.51 5.20 13.38
N ARG A 19 7.42 5.00 14.14
CA ARG A 19 6.47 3.91 13.87
C ARG A 19 5.62 4.29 12.66
N VAL A 20 5.69 3.49 11.59
CA VAL A 20 4.92 3.67 10.37
C VAL A 20 3.75 2.70 10.37
N VAL A 21 2.55 3.20 10.11
CA VAL A 21 1.33 2.41 10.02
C VAL A 21 0.67 2.67 8.67
N MET A 22 0.30 1.61 7.95
CA MET A 22 -0.46 1.71 6.71
C MET A 22 -1.96 1.59 7.01
N ILE A 23 -2.73 2.57 6.51
CA ILE A 23 -4.18 2.60 6.61
C ILE A 23 -4.75 2.47 5.21
N GLY A 24 -5.70 1.56 5.03
CA GLY A 24 -6.36 1.39 3.74
C GLY A 24 -7.24 0.16 3.67
N VAL A 25 -7.73 -0.11 2.48
CA VAL A 25 -8.48 -1.31 2.13
C VAL A 25 -7.68 -2.11 1.12
N ASP A 26 -7.65 -3.42 1.29
CA ASP A 26 -6.98 -4.35 0.40
C ASP A 26 -7.81 -5.63 0.18
N GLY A 27 -7.49 -6.39 -0.86
CA GLY A 27 -8.11 -7.67 -1.13
C GLY A 27 -7.53 -8.82 -0.28
N VAL A 28 -8.31 -9.89 -0.09
CA VAL A 28 -7.84 -11.10 0.60
C VAL A 28 -6.99 -12.00 -0.30
N GLU A 29 -6.97 -11.78 -1.61
CA GLU A 29 -6.28 -12.64 -2.56
C GLU A 29 -4.75 -12.54 -2.48
N ALA A 30 -4.07 -13.40 -3.26
CA ALA A 30 -2.61 -13.55 -3.25
C ALA A 30 -1.84 -12.23 -3.45
N ARG A 31 -2.40 -11.29 -4.22
CA ARG A 31 -1.79 -9.97 -4.44
C ARG A 31 -1.78 -9.12 -3.17
N GLY A 32 -2.87 -9.11 -2.42
CA GLY A 32 -2.94 -8.39 -1.16
C GLY A 32 -2.01 -8.98 -0.12
N LEU A 33 -1.95 -10.32 -0.03
CA LEU A 33 -0.98 -10.97 0.84
C LEU A 33 0.48 -10.63 0.43
N THR A 34 0.77 -10.60 -0.86
CA THR A 34 2.09 -10.18 -1.37
C THR A 34 2.42 -8.74 -0.96
N LEU A 35 1.46 -7.82 -1.05
CA LEU A 35 1.62 -6.43 -0.61
C LEU A 35 1.97 -6.36 0.89
N LEU A 36 1.20 -7.03 1.75
CA LEU A 36 1.45 -7.04 3.19
C LEU A 36 2.83 -7.64 3.54
N ASN A 37 3.17 -8.77 2.91
CA ASN A 37 4.47 -9.42 3.12
C ASN A 37 5.64 -8.55 2.63
N SER A 38 5.44 -7.74 1.58
CA SER A 38 6.48 -6.80 1.12
C SER A 38 6.71 -5.63 2.08
N LEU A 39 5.72 -5.28 2.90
CA LEU A 39 5.80 -4.19 3.87
C LEU A 39 6.42 -4.61 5.20
N GLN A 40 6.30 -5.89 5.57
CA GLN A 40 6.79 -6.44 6.83
C GLN A 40 8.30 -6.22 7.07
N PRO A 41 9.21 -6.42 6.09
CA PRO A 41 10.65 -6.17 6.27
C PRO A 41 10.99 -4.71 6.60
N TYR A 42 10.11 -3.77 6.25
CA TYR A 42 10.31 -2.34 6.49
C TYR A 42 9.71 -1.86 7.82
N GLY A 43 9.20 -2.78 8.65
CA GLY A 43 8.62 -2.43 9.95
C GLY A 43 7.31 -1.65 9.86
N VAL A 44 6.63 -1.71 8.72
CA VAL A 44 5.32 -1.07 8.53
C VAL A 44 4.25 -1.92 9.20
N ASP A 45 3.52 -1.30 10.12
CA ASP A 45 2.37 -1.91 10.77
C ASP A 45 1.17 -1.90 9.81
N THR A 46 0.64 -3.09 9.52
CA THR A 46 -0.48 -3.31 8.59
C THR A 46 -1.73 -3.83 9.30
N SER A 47 -1.75 -3.87 10.63
CA SER A 47 -2.82 -4.51 11.41
C SER A 47 -4.20 -3.85 11.25
N ILE A 48 -4.22 -2.60 10.75
CA ILE A 48 -5.44 -1.80 10.59
C ILE A 48 -5.93 -1.71 9.13
N ILE A 49 -5.36 -2.51 8.23
CA ILE A 49 -5.85 -2.62 6.85
C ILE A 49 -7.14 -3.46 6.83
N ILE A 50 -8.20 -2.91 6.26
CA ILE A 50 -9.46 -3.63 6.06
C ILE A 50 -9.30 -4.56 4.86
N ARG A 51 -9.58 -5.86 5.04
CA ARG A 51 -9.45 -6.85 3.96
C ARG A 51 -10.82 -7.25 3.41
N ARG A 52 -11.10 -6.93 2.15
CA ARG A 52 -12.37 -7.26 1.47
C ARG A 52 -12.32 -8.68 0.91
N GLN A 53 -13.38 -9.45 1.14
CA GLN A 53 -13.56 -10.78 0.57
C GLN A 53 -14.41 -10.70 -0.71
N GLY A 54 -13.99 -11.41 -1.74
CA GLY A 54 -14.73 -11.50 -3.00
C GLY A 54 -13.80 -11.78 -4.18
N ARG A 55 -14.40 -12.11 -5.33
CA ARG A 55 -13.67 -12.31 -6.60
C ARG A 55 -14.01 -11.25 -7.65
N THR A 56 -14.85 -10.28 -7.30
CA THR A 56 -15.21 -9.17 -8.16
C THR A 56 -14.22 -8.03 -7.96
N GLU A 57 -14.03 -7.20 -8.99
CA GLU A 57 -13.12 -6.05 -8.99
C GLU A 57 -13.19 -5.16 -7.71
N PRO A 58 -14.37 -4.82 -7.12
CA PRO A 58 -14.43 -4.03 -5.88
C PRO A 58 -13.90 -4.74 -4.62
N SER A 59 -13.46 -5.99 -4.74
CA SER A 59 -12.96 -6.83 -3.64
C SER A 59 -11.49 -7.26 -3.83
N THR A 60 -10.86 -6.94 -4.96
CA THR A 60 -9.46 -7.31 -5.26
C THR A 60 -8.50 -6.17 -4.89
N THR A 61 -7.28 -6.50 -4.50
CA THR A 61 -6.16 -5.58 -4.29
C THR A 61 -6.02 -4.57 -5.42
N ASN A 62 -5.85 -3.32 -5.03
CA ASN A 62 -5.51 -2.23 -5.93
C ASN A 62 -4.26 -2.54 -6.75
N THR A 63 -4.36 -2.36 -8.06
CA THR A 63 -3.20 -2.52 -8.94
C THR A 63 -3.03 -1.31 -9.83
N ALA A 64 -1.80 -1.10 -10.29
CA ALA A 64 -1.48 -0.13 -11.32
C ALA A 64 -0.66 -0.83 -12.40
N VAL A 65 -1.04 -0.65 -13.66
CA VAL A 65 -0.23 -1.07 -14.79
C VAL A 65 0.63 0.13 -15.20
N ILE A 66 1.94 -0.03 -15.10
CA ILE A 66 2.92 1.02 -15.42
C ILE A 66 3.60 0.63 -16.72
N LYS A 67 3.45 1.48 -17.74
CA LYS A 67 4.21 1.39 -19.00
C LYS A 67 5.26 2.48 -19.03
N MET A 68 6.52 2.09 -19.07
CA MET A 68 7.67 2.99 -19.13
C MET A 68 8.11 3.19 -20.59
N TYR A 69 8.22 4.45 -21.01
CA TYR A 69 8.79 4.86 -22.28
C TYR A 69 10.18 5.42 -22.04
N GLU A 70 11.18 4.53 -21.92
CA GLU A 70 12.55 4.85 -21.50
C GLU A 70 13.19 5.97 -22.31
N ARG A 71 13.01 5.95 -23.63
CA ARG A 71 13.58 6.98 -24.53
C ARG A 71 12.99 8.37 -24.32
N ALA A 72 11.76 8.44 -23.81
CA ALA A 72 11.04 9.69 -23.59
C ALA A 72 11.04 10.12 -22.11
N GLY A 73 11.58 9.29 -21.21
CA GLY A 73 11.47 9.51 -19.76
C GLY A 73 10.03 9.57 -19.25
N GLN A 74 9.07 8.99 -19.98
CA GLN A 74 7.64 9.12 -19.68
C GLN A 74 7.07 7.81 -19.13
N ASN A 75 6.27 7.90 -18.06
CA ASN A 75 5.51 6.78 -17.52
C ASN A 75 4.01 6.97 -17.80
N ARG A 76 3.36 5.95 -18.35
CA ARG A 76 1.90 5.86 -18.41
C ARG A 76 1.43 4.91 -17.33
N ILE A 77 0.62 5.44 -16.41
CA ILE A 77 0.07 4.70 -15.27
C ILE A 77 -1.42 4.51 -15.50
N ILE A 78 -1.88 3.26 -15.50
CA ILE A 78 -3.30 2.90 -15.58
C ILE A 78 -3.68 2.33 -14.22
N LEU A 79 -4.63 2.99 -13.53
CA LEU A 79 -5.05 2.62 -12.18
C LEU A 79 -6.26 1.68 -12.24
N VAL A 80 -6.19 0.59 -11.49
CA VAL A 80 -7.33 -0.31 -11.23
C VAL A 80 -7.65 -0.20 -9.74
N PRO A 81 -8.76 0.49 -9.37
CA PRO A 81 -9.02 0.90 -8.00
C PRO A 81 -9.41 -0.24 -7.05
N GLY A 82 -9.73 -1.44 -7.54
CA GLY A 82 -9.88 -2.63 -6.72
C GLY A 82 -10.76 -2.40 -5.47
N ALA A 83 -10.25 -2.82 -4.32
CA ALA A 83 -10.88 -2.71 -3.01
C ALA A 83 -11.06 -1.27 -2.48
N ASN A 84 -10.45 -0.27 -3.14
CA ASN A 84 -10.70 1.16 -2.87
C ASN A 84 -11.77 1.77 -3.79
N ALA A 85 -12.42 0.97 -4.63
CA ALA A 85 -13.64 1.39 -5.35
C ALA A 85 -14.86 1.44 -4.42
#